data_AF-A0A965KP19-F1
#
_entry.id   AF-A0A965KP19-F1
#
_cell.length_a   1.000
_cell.length_b   1.000
_cell.length_c   1.000
_cell.angle_alpha   90.00
_cell.angle_beta   90.00
_cell.angle_gamma   90.00
#
_symmetry.space_group_name_H-M   'P 1'
#
loop_
_entity.id
_entity.type
_entity.pdbx_description
1 polymer ?
#
loop_
_entity_poly.entity_id
_entity_poly.type
_entity_poly.pdbx_seq_one_letter_code
_entity_poly.pdbx_strand_id
1 'polypeptide(L)'
;MTAAWQRKEGKNPEGGLNAKGRASAKAEGMDLKPPVKSGDNPRRASFLARMGNMPGPMEKNGEPTRLALSLKAWGASSKEDARAKSKAISRRNKD
;
A
#
# COMPACT_ATOMS: atom_id res chain seq x y z
N MET A 1 17.51 7.82 -18.13
CA MET A 1 16.05 7.57 -18.11
C MET A 1 15.66 7.05 -16.74
N THR A 2 14.55 7.50 -16.15
CA THR A 2 14.03 6.90 -14.91
C THR A 2 13.33 5.59 -15.21
N ALA A 3 13.47 4.60 -14.33
CA ALA A 3 12.86 3.30 -14.54
C ALA A 3 11.33 3.33 -14.46
N ALA A 4 10.68 2.32 -15.04
CA ALA A 4 9.23 2.27 -15.20
C ALA A 4 8.49 2.37 -13.86
N TRP A 5 9.08 1.87 -12.77
CA TRP A 5 8.49 1.91 -11.43
C TRP A 5 8.32 3.34 -10.88
N GLN A 6 9.12 4.30 -11.32
CA GLN A 6 8.97 5.73 -10.96
C GLN A 6 8.00 6.45 -11.90
N ARG A 7 7.93 6.01 -13.16
CA ARG A 7 7.08 6.60 -14.22
C ARG A 7 5.62 6.21 -14.08
N LYS A 8 4.74 6.94 -14.79
CA LYS A 8 3.28 6.69 -14.78
C LYS A 8 2.95 5.26 -15.25
N GLU A 9 3.71 4.73 -16.21
CA GLU A 9 3.50 3.38 -16.76
C GLU A 9 3.68 2.23 -15.75
N GLY A 10 4.43 2.43 -14.65
CA GLY A 10 4.61 1.42 -13.61
C GLY A 10 3.61 1.54 -12.45
N LYS A 11 2.79 2.60 -12.43
CA LYS A 11 1.80 2.87 -11.37
C LYS A 11 0.47 2.21 -11.75
N ASN A 12 -0.17 1.55 -10.78
CA ASN A 12 -1.55 1.09 -10.94
C ASN A 12 -2.50 2.24 -10.53
N PRO A 13 -3.49 2.63 -11.36
CA PRO A 13 -4.50 3.63 -10.98
C PRO A 13 -5.27 3.26 -9.71
N GLU A 14 -5.46 1.97 -9.42
CA GLU A 14 -6.13 1.49 -8.21
C GLU A 14 -5.24 1.51 -6.95
N GLY A 15 -3.97 1.90 -7.08
CA GLY A 15 -3.02 2.01 -5.97
C GLY A 15 -1.78 1.12 -6.13
N GLY A 16 -0.64 1.58 -5.61
CA GLY A 16 0.63 0.85 -5.68
C GLY A 16 1.22 0.74 -7.09
N LEU A 17 2.08 -0.25 -7.29
CA LEU A 17 2.74 -0.59 -8.56
C LEU A 17 2.00 -1.71 -9.30
N ASN A 18 1.93 -1.59 -10.63
CA ASN A 18 1.45 -2.65 -11.50
C ASN A 18 2.55 -3.70 -11.76
N ALA A 19 2.25 -4.72 -12.57
CA ALA A 19 3.21 -5.78 -12.87
C ALA A 19 4.49 -5.26 -13.54
N LYS A 20 4.37 -4.30 -14.47
CA LYS A 20 5.53 -3.67 -15.15
C LYS A 20 6.37 -2.86 -14.17
N GLY A 21 5.74 -2.09 -13.28
CA GLY A 21 6.42 -1.35 -12.23
C GLY A 21 7.18 -2.26 -11.27
N ARG A 22 6.58 -3.39 -10.84
CA ARG A 22 7.28 -4.37 -9.99
C ARG A 22 8.41 -5.07 -10.73
N ALA A 23 8.22 -5.44 -12.00
CA ALA A 23 9.27 -6.03 -12.82
C ALA A 23 10.46 -5.08 -13.01
N SER A 24 10.17 -3.80 -13.26
CA SER A 24 11.19 -2.76 -13.38
C SER A 24 11.92 -2.49 -12.06
N ALA A 25 11.23 -2.50 -10.91
CA ALA A 25 11.88 -2.39 -9.61
C ALA A 25 12.76 -3.62 -9.32
N LYS A 26 12.33 -4.82 -9.72
CA LYS A 26 13.13 -6.05 -9.64
C LYS A 26 14.38 -6.00 -10.50
N ALA A 27 14.31 -5.42 -11.69
CA ALA A 27 15.48 -5.19 -12.54
C ALA A 27 16.50 -4.23 -11.90
N GLU A 28 16.07 -3.34 -11.01
CA GLU A 28 16.96 -2.49 -10.19
C GLU A 28 17.39 -3.13 -8.86
N GLY A 29 17.09 -4.42 -8.65
CA GLY A 29 17.47 -5.16 -7.43
C GLY A 29 16.45 -5.11 -6.29
N MET A 30 15.26 -4.53 -6.48
CA MET A 30 14.21 -4.50 -5.45
C MET A 30 13.22 -5.66 -5.58
N ASP A 31 13.06 -6.49 -4.55
CA ASP A 31 12.04 -7.55 -4.52
C ASP A 31 10.69 -7.07 -3.97
N LEU A 32 10.04 -6.16 -4.70
CA LEU A 32 8.74 -5.60 -4.30
C LEU A 32 7.61 -6.62 -4.48
N LYS A 33 7.06 -7.07 -3.35
CA LYS A 33 5.90 -7.98 -3.33
C LYS A 33 4.58 -7.23 -3.55
N PRO A 34 3.54 -7.90 -4.09
CA PRO A 34 2.22 -7.30 -4.22
C PRO A 34 1.57 -6.97 -2.85
N PRO A 35 0.59 -6.05 -2.84
CA PRO A 35 -0.24 -5.77 -1.68
C PRO A 35 -0.93 -7.02 -1.13
N VAL A 36 -1.09 -7.09 0.19
CA VAL A 36 -1.86 -8.14 0.86
C VAL A 36 -3.16 -7.53 1.35
N LYS A 37 -4.28 -7.97 0.78
CA LYS A 37 -5.60 -7.36 1.00
C LYS A 37 -6.32 -7.89 2.25
N SER A 38 -6.09 -9.15 2.61
CA SER A 38 -6.82 -9.85 3.68
C SER A 38 -5.89 -10.74 4.52
N GLY A 39 -6.45 -11.28 5.61
CA GLY A 39 -5.74 -12.14 6.54
C GLY A 39 -4.75 -11.41 7.44
N ASP A 40 -3.93 -12.19 8.10
CA ASP A 40 -3.08 -11.77 9.22
C ASP A 40 -1.61 -11.65 8.85
N ASN A 41 -1.32 -11.50 7.56
CA ASN A 41 0.06 -11.36 7.10
C ASN A 41 0.78 -10.20 7.81
N PRO A 42 1.93 -10.43 8.46
CA PRO A 42 2.68 -9.37 9.15
C PRO A 42 3.01 -8.16 8.25
N ARG A 43 3.22 -8.35 6.94
CA ARG A 43 3.44 -7.24 5.99
C ARG A 43 2.24 -6.31 5.92
N ARG A 44 1.02 -6.87 6.00
CA ARG A 44 -0.23 -6.10 6.00
C ARG A 44 -0.32 -5.25 7.26
N ALA A 45 -0.05 -5.84 8.43
CA ALA A 45 -0.04 -5.09 9.68
C ALA A 45 0.95 -3.92 9.64
N SER A 46 2.19 -4.18 9.21
CA SER A 46 3.24 -3.17 9.11
C SER A 46 2.92 -2.07 8.10
N PHE A 47 2.40 -2.43 6.92
CA PHE A 47 2.03 -1.45 5.90
C PHE A 47 0.87 -0.55 6.38
N LEU A 48 -0.19 -1.15 6.93
CA LEU A 48 -1.35 -0.41 7.43
C LEU A 48 -0.98 0.49 8.63
N ALA A 49 -0.06 0.06 9.51
CA ALA A 49 0.46 0.91 10.59
C ALA A 49 1.14 2.18 10.04
N ARG A 50 2.00 2.01 9.04
CA ARG A 50 2.78 3.11 8.44
C ARG A 50 1.87 4.06 7.68
N MET A 51 1.05 3.53 6.78
CA MET A 51 0.20 4.35 5.92
C MET A 51 -0.98 4.97 6.67
N GLY A 52 -1.53 4.28 7.67
CA GLY A 52 -2.57 4.84 8.54
C GLY A 52 -2.08 6.04 9.36
N ASN A 53 -0.77 6.15 9.63
CA ASN A 53 -0.17 7.28 10.33
C ASN A 53 0.48 8.32 9.41
N MET A 54 0.47 8.11 8.10
CA MET A 54 1.04 9.05 7.14
C MET A 54 0.24 10.37 7.16
N PRO A 55 0.89 11.56 7.23
CA PRO A 55 0.21 12.83 7.06
C PRO A 55 -0.37 12.97 5.65
N GLY A 56 -1.40 13.81 5.50
CA GLY A 56 -2.03 14.12 4.21
C GLY A 56 -3.46 13.59 4.06
N PRO A 57 -4.26 14.15 3.14
CA PRO A 57 -5.68 13.83 3.06
C PRO A 57 -5.95 12.51 2.34
N MET A 58 -7.11 11.91 2.61
CA MET A 58 -7.61 10.73 1.88
C MET A 58 -8.24 11.11 0.54
N GLU A 59 -8.65 12.36 0.38
CA GLU A 59 -9.26 12.90 -0.83
C GLU A 59 -8.63 14.25 -1.19
N LYS A 60 -8.54 14.55 -2.49
CA LYS A 60 -8.16 15.86 -2.99
C LYS A 60 -8.99 16.15 -4.24
N ASN A 61 -9.71 17.27 -4.25
CA ASN A 61 -10.58 17.69 -5.36
C ASN A 61 -11.65 16.64 -5.73
N GLY A 62 -12.25 15.96 -4.74
CA GLY A 62 -13.23 14.90 -4.98
C GLY A 62 -12.64 13.56 -5.45
N GLU A 63 -11.32 13.47 -5.61
CA GLU A 63 -10.64 12.23 -6.01
C GLU A 63 -9.84 11.60 -4.87
N PRO A 64 -9.84 10.26 -4.74
CA PRO A 64 -9.04 9.58 -3.74
C PRO A 64 -7.55 9.81 -4.00
N THR A 65 -6.82 10.19 -2.95
CA THR A 65 -5.38 10.39 -3.07
C THR A 65 -4.64 9.07 -3.28
N ARG A 66 -3.36 9.13 -3.68
CA ARG A 66 -2.50 7.93 -3.75
C ARG A 66 -2.39 7.21 -2.41
N LEU A 67 -2.49 7.94 -1.29
CA LEU A 67 -2.56 7.37 0.05
C LEU A 67 -3.84 6.53 0.20
N ALA A 68 -5.00 7.08 -0.12
CA ALA A 68 -6.27 6.36 -0.03
C ALA A 68 -6.31 5.12 -0.94
N LEU A 69 -5.87 5.25 -2.19
CA LEU A 69 -5.77 4.13 -3.13
C LEU A 69 -4.83 3.04 -2.61
N SER A 70 -3.70 3.42 -2.02
CA SER A 70 -2.78 2.46 -1.42
C SER A 70 -3.39 1.73 -0.21
N LEU A 71 -4.11 2.44 0.67
CA LEU A 71 -4.80 1.81 1.80
C LEU A 71 -5.88 0.83 1.30
N LYS A 72 -6.65 1.22 0.28
CA LYS A 72 -7.66 0.37 -0.36
C LYS A 72 -7.06 -0.91 -0.96
N ALA A 73 -5.92 -0.79 -1.63
CA ALA A 73 -5.19 -1.94 -2.18
C ALA A 73 -4.73 -2.94 -1.09
N TRP A 74 -4.48 -2.45 0.14
CA TRP A 74 -4.12 -3.25 1.31
C TRP A 74 -5.31 -3.60 2.22
N GLY A 75 -6.53 -3.32 1.75
CA GLY A 75 -7.78 -3.72 2.40
C GLY A 75 -8.21 -2.83 3.55
N ALA A 76 -7.82 -1.54 3.55
CA ALA A 76 -8.34 -0.54 4.47
C ALA A 76 -9.10 0.58 3.73
N SER A 77 -10.19 1.07 4.31
CA SER A 77 -11.03 2.14 3.73
C SER A 77 -10.69 3.54 4.26
N SER A 78 -10.07 3.62 5.44
CA SER A 78 -9.63 4.89 6.06
C SER A 78 -8.33 4.72 6.82
N LYS A 79 -7.77 5.83 7.32
CA LYS A 79 -6.59 5.81 8.19
C LYS A 79 -6.88 5.15 9.53
N GLU A 80 -8.05 5.42 10.07
CA GLU A 80 -8.55 4.86 11.33
C GLU A 80 -8.73 3.35 11.17
N ASP A 81 -9.35 2.91 10.09
CA ASP A 81 -9.52 1.49 9.75
C ASP A 81 -8.17 0.80 9.54
N ALA A 82 -7.21 1.45 8.86
CA ALA A 82 -5.85 0.94 8.69
C ALA A 82 -5.15 0.72 10.05
N ARG A 83 -5.21 1.70 10.95
CA ARG A 83 -4.64 1.61 12.31
C ARG A 83 -5.31 0.50 13.12
N ALA A 84 -6.64 0.41 13.07
CA ALA A 84 -7.41 -0.61 13.78
C ALA A 84 -7.07 -2.02 13.31
N LYS A 85 -7.06 -2.25 11.99
CA LYS A 85 -6.68 -3.52 11.36
C LYS A 85 -5.25 -3.89 11.67
N SER A 86 -4.32 -2.94 11.58
CA SER A 86 -2.93 -3.15 11.95
C SER A 86 -2.79 -3.67 13.38
N LYS A 87 -3.40 -2.97 14.36
CA LYS A 87 -3.38 -3.37 15.76
C LYS A 87 -4.01 -4.75 15.98
N ALA A 88 -5.11 -5.06 15.28
CA ALA A 88 -5.78 -6.35 15.38
C ALA A 88 -4.92 -7.51 14.85
N ILE A 89 -4.32 -7.36 13.67
CA ILE A 89 -3.42 -8.37 13.09
C ILE A 89 -2.19 -8.54 13.97
N SER A 90 -1.57 -7.45 14.42
CA SER A 90 -0.38 -7.51 15.28
C SER A 90 -0.63 -8.16 16.63
N ARG A 91 -1.88 -8.15 17.14
CA ARG A 91 -2.23 -8.93 18.34
C ARG A 91 -2.31 -10.41 18.02
N ARG A 92 -3.08 -10.79 16.99
CA ARG A 92 -3.22 -12.20 16.58
C ARG A 92 -1.91 -12.88 16.20
N ASN A 93 -0.92 -12.12 15.72
CA ASN A 93 0.40 -12.66 15.36
C ASN A 93 1.36 -12.80 16.55
N LYS A 94 0.99 -12.30 17.74
CA LYS A 94 1.78 -12.42 18.97
C LYS A 94 1.31 -13.57 19.86
N ASP A 95 0.10 -14.08 19.59
CA ASP A 95 -0.45 -15.30 20.17
C ASP A 95 0.11 -16.51 19.41
#